data_AF-A0A554L239-F1
#
_entry.id   AF-A0A554L239-F1
#
_cell.length_a   1.000
_cell.length_b   1.000
_cell.length_c   1.000
_cell.angle_alpha   90.00
_cell.angle_beta   90.00
_cell.angle_gamma   90.00
#
_symmetry.space_group_name_H-M   'P 1'
#
loop_
_entity.id
_entity.type
_entity.pdbx_description
1 polymer ?
#
loop_
_entity_poly.entity_id
_entity_poly.type
_entity_poly.pdbx_seq_one_letter_code
_entity_poly.pdbx_strand_id
1 'polypeptide(L)'
;MKEQLRGGFSNFVNFVRERGVMGLAIGFVLGTSVQKVVTAFVNDIVNPFINIFLGRAESFSKFTVGPFAIGDFVSVSIDFLVLLALIYFVFRLLRLDKLDKPKEE
;
A
#
# COMPACT_ATOMS: atom_id res chain seq x y z
N MET A 1 45.75 -0.77 4.77
CA MET A 1 44.47 -0.02 4.77
C MET A 1 43.43 -0.56 3.77
N LYS A 2 43.80 -0.99 2.56
CA LYS A 2 42.86 -1.53 1.56
C LYS A 2 42.23 -2.91 1.90
N GLU A 3 42.88 -3.72 2.74
CA GLU A 3 42.36 -5.05 3.15
C GLU A 3 41.30 -5.01 4.25
N GLN A 4 41.45 -4.16 5.27
CA GLN A 4 40.44 -4.00 6.34
C GLN A 4 39.11 -3.42 5.82
N LEU A 5 39.17 -2.54 4.80
CA LEU A 5 37.97 -1.99 4.15
C LEU A 5 37.19 -3.04 3.34
N ARG A 6 37.88 -4.02 2.74
CA ARG A 6 37.24 -5.15 2.04
C ARG A 6 36.57 -6.12 3.01
N GLY A 7 37.17 -6.34 4.19
CA GLY A 7 36.60 -7.20 5.24
C GLY A 7 35.25 -6.68 5.76
N GLY A 8 35.16 -5.38 6.07
CA GLY A 8 33.91 -4.78 6.57
C GLY A 8 32.75 -4.83 5.56
N PHE A 9 33.02 -4.49 4.30
CA PHE A 9 32.00 -4.55 3.24
C PHE A 9 31.56 -5.99 2.95
N SER A 10 32.49 -6.94 2.87
CA SER A 10 32.16 -8.35 2.68
C SER A 10 31.33 -8.91 3.84
N ASN A 11 31.67 -8.55 5.08
CA ASN A 11 30.93 -8.98 6.26
C ASN A 11 29.52 -8.39 6.30
N PHE A 12 29.34 -7.15 5.86
CA PHE A 12 28.03 -6.53 5.75
C PHE A 12 27.16 -7.17 4.66
N VAL A 13 27.73 -7.43 3.47
CA VAL A 13 27.02 -8.10 2.39
C VAL A 13 26.58 -9.51 2.81
N ASN A 14 27.44 -10.24 3.52
CA ASN A 14 27.11 -11.55 4.07
C ASN A 14 26.00 -11.45 5.13
N PHE A 15 26.06 -10.48 6.04
CA PHE A 15 25.00 -10.22 7.03
C PHE A 15 23.64 -9.95 6.37
N VAL A 16 23.59 -9.06 5.38
CA VAL A 16 22.35 -8.70 4.68
C VAL A 16 21.74 -9.92 3.96
N ARG A 17 22.60 -10.81 3.43
CA ARG A 17 22.20 -12.05 2.78
C ARG A 17 21.71 -13.09 3.80
N GLU A 18 22.44 -13.34 4.87
CA GLU A 18 22.12 -14.35 5.90
C GLU A 18 20.86 -13.99 6.68
N ARG A 19 20.61 -12.69 6.90
CA ARG A 19 19.45 -12.20 7.65
C ARG A 19 18.21 -11.98 6.78
N GLY A 20 18.26 -12.31 5.48
CA GLY A 20 17.13 -12.14 4.57
C GLY A 20 16.70 -10.69 4.37
N VAL A 21 17.54 -9.72 4.74
CA VAL A 21 17.21 -8.29 4.76
C VAL A 21 16.93 -7.76 3.35
N MET A 22 17.56 -8.33 2.32
CA MET A 22 17.25 -7.93 0.94
C MET A 22 15.81 -8.21 0.54
N GLY A 23 15.24 -9.35 0.92
CA GLY A 23 13.85 -9.67 0.60
C GLY A 23 12.89 -8.68 1.27
N LEU A 24 13.14 -8.35 2.54
CA LEU A 24 12.37 -7.36 3.29
C LEU A 24 12.48 -5.96 2.68
N ALA A 25 13.69 -5.53 2.31
CA ALA A 25 13.93 -4.22 1.72
C ALA A 25 13.21 -4.07 0.37
N ILE A 26 13.30 -5.08 -0.50
CA ILE A 26 12.59 -5.09 -1.79
C ILE A 26 11.09 -5.08 -1.57
N GLY A 27 10.58 -5.94 -0.67
CA GLY A 27 9.16 -6.00 -0.33
C GLY A 27 8.62 -4.66 0.18
N PHE A 28 9.38 -3.95 1.02
CA PHE A 28 8.99 -2.65 1.54
C PHE A 28 8.97 -1.55 0.46
N VAL A 29 10.01 -1.47 -0.37
CA VAL A 29 10.07 -0.47 -1.46
C VAL A 29 8.97 -0.69 -2.49
N LEU A 30 8.73 -1.95 -2.87
CA LEU A 30 7.64 -2.29 -3.78
C LEU A 30 6.28 -2.03 -3.13
N GLY A 31 6.09 -2.43 -1.87
CA GLY A 31 4.84 -2.21 -1.14
C GLY A 31 4.46 -0.73 -1.03
N THR A 32 5.42 0.13 -0.69
CA THR A 32 5.18 1.59 -0.63
C THR A 32 4.89 2.20 -2.00
N SER A 33 5.52 1.70 -3.07
CA SER A 33 5.27 2.17 -4.43
C SER A 33 3.88 1.76 -4.93
N VAL A 34 3.47 0.51 -4.68
CA VAL A 34 2.13 0.02 -4.98
C VAL A 34 1.08 0.81 -4.21
N GLN A 35 1.31 1.07 -2.91
CA GLN A 35 0.41 1.89 -2.10
C GLN A 35 0.17 3.27 -2.72
N LYS A 36 1.22 3.94 -3.21
CA LYS A 36 1.08 5.26 -3.87
C LYS A 36 0.20 5.22 -5.11
N VAL A 37 0.40 4.22 -5.98
CA VAL A 37 -0.41 4.06 -7.20
C VAL A 37 -1.87 3.84 -6.84
N VAL A 38 -2.13 3.01 -5.83
CA VAL A 38 -3.49 2.74 -5.38
C VAL A 38 -4.13 3.97 -4.75
N THR A 39 -3.42 4.69 -3.87
CA THR A 39 -3.92 5.93 -3.29
C THR A 39 -4.25 6.97 -4.36
N ALA A 40 -3.40 7.12 -5.38
CA ALA A 40 -3.69 8.00 -6.51
C ALA A 40 -4.95 7.54 -7.27
N PHE A 41 -5.11 6.25 -7.54
CA PHE A 41 -6.32 5.72 -8.18
C PHE A 41 -7.59 6.02 -7.36
N VAL A 42 -7.54 5.83 -6.04
CA VAL A 42 -8.69 6.14 -5.17
C VAL A 42 -8.99 7.64 -5.21
N ASN A 43 -7.99 8.49 -5.00
CA ASN A 43 -8.17 9.93 -4.92
C ASN A 43 -8.59 10.58 -6.24
N ASP A 44 -8.03 10.11 -7.36
CA ASP A 44 -8.19 10.77 -8.66
C ASP A 44 -9.33 10.18 -9.47
N ILE A 45 -9.71 8.92 -9.21
CA ILE A 45 -10.77 8.22 -9.94
C ILE A 45 -11.95 7.95 -9.03
N VAL A 46 -11.76 7.19 -7.95
CA VAL A 46 -12.88 6.74 -7.11
C VAL A 46 -13.56 7.90 -6.36
N ASN A 47 -12.80 8.79 -5.73
CA ASN A 47 -13.33 9.87 -4.91
C ASN A 47 -14.18 10.87 -5.72
N PRO A 48 -13.78 11.30 -6.93
CA PRO A 48 -14.65 12.07 -7.81
C PRO A 48 -15.96 11.37 -8.15
N PHE A 49 -15.95 10.06 -8.41
CA PHE A 49 -17.19 9.31 -8.66
C PHE A 49 -18.10 9.28 -7.42
N ILE A 50 -17.55 8.98 -6.25
CA ILE A 50 -18.31 8.98 -4.99
C ILE A 50 -18.90 10.36 -4.72
N ASN A 51 -18.13 11.44 -4.92
CA ASN A 51 -18.57 12.82 -4.75
C ASN A 51 -19.67 13.24 -5.75
N ILE A 52 -19.75 12.62 -6.92
CA ILE A 52 -20.85 12.87 -7.87
C ILE A 52 -22.12 12.13 -7.43
N PHE A 53 -21.99 10.87 -7.00
CA PHE A 53 -23.14 10.02 -6.63
C PHE A 53 -23.77 10.38 -5.28
N LEU A 54 -22.97 10.81 -4.30
CA LEU A 54 -23.48 11.30 -3.01
C LEU A 54 -23.98 12.76 -3.09
N GLY A 55 -24.07 13.32 -4.30
CA GLY A 55 -24.42 14.71 -4.57
C GLY A 55 -23.26 15.65 -4.23
N ARG A 56 -23.38 16.94 -4.58
CA ARG A 56 -22.48 18.04 -4.18
C ARG A 56 -22.43 18.24 -2.65
N ALA A 57 -22.21 17.19 -1.88
CA ALA A 57 -21.63 17.29 -0.56
C ALA A 57 -20.27 17.92 -0.79
N GLU A 58 -20.21 19.25 -0.70
CA GLU A 58 -18.97 19.99 -0.65
C GLU A 58 -18.15 19.43 0.50
N SER A 59 -17.33 18.41 0.23
CA SER A 59 -16.61 17.62 1.23
C SER A 59 -17.51 17.14 2.38
N PHE A 60 -17.75 15.83 2.51
CA PHE A 60 -18.06 15.28 3.83
C PHE A 60 -17.03 15.77 4.88
N SER A 61 -15.76 15.95 4.49
CA SER A 61 -14.71 16.61 5.27
C SER A 61 -15.03 18.03 5.80
N LYS A 62 -15.96 18.79 5.18
CA LYS A 62 -16.43 20.10 5.64
C LYS A 62 -17.74 20.03 6.44
N PHE A 63 -18.34 18.85 6.58
CA PHE A 63 -19.51 18.64 7.42
C PHE A 63 -19.08 18.55 8.89
N THR A 64 -18.83 19.71 9.48
CA THR A 64 -18.53 19.88 10.91
C THR A 64 -19.84 20.04 11.68
N VAL A 65 -20.12 19.10 12.59
CA VAL A 65 -21.12 19.30 13.64
C VAL A 65 -20.37 19.84 14.86
N GLY A 66 -20.20 21.16 14.93
CA GLY A 66 -19.37 21.80 15.96
C GLY A 66 -17.87 21.53 15.75
N PRO A 67 -17.06 21.32 16.81
CA PRO A 67 -15.60 21.11 16.70
C PRO A 67 -15.19 19.72 16.18
N PHE A 68 -16.15 18.83 15.91
CA PHE A 68 -15.87 17.46 15.48
C PHE A 68 -15.98 17.33 13.95
N ALA A 69 -14.85 17.02 13.31
CA ALA A 69 -14.75 16.76 11.87
C ALA A 69 -15.24 15.34 11.51
N ILE A 70 -16.51 15.06 11.78
CA ILE A 70 -17.11 13.73 11.60
C ILE A 70 -16.98 13.25 10.16
N GLY A 71 -17.13 14.16 9.18
CA GLY A 71 -17.06 13.73 7.80
C GLY A 71 -15.65 13.58 7.21
N ASP A 72 -14.59 14.03 7.89
CA ASP A 72 -13.22 13.66 7.53
C ASP A 72 -12.96 12.19 7.87
N PHE A 73 -13.40 11.77 9.06
CA PHE A 73 -13.33 10.36 9.49
C PHE A 73 -14.14 9.42 8.58
N VAL A 74 -15.33 9.84 8.15
CA VAL A 74 -16.14 9.07 7.19
C VAL A 74 -15.45 8.98 5.83
N SER A 75 -14.84 10.07 5.35
CA SER A 75 -14.08 10.06 4.08
C SER A 75 -12.93 9.05 4.14
N VAL A 76 -12.09 9.12 5.19
CA VAL A 76 -10.97 8.19 5.38
C VAL A 76 -11.43 6.73 5.52
N SER A 77 -12.59 6.51 6.15
CA SER A 77 -13.16 5.17 6.29
C SER A 77 -13.62 4.60 4.93
N ILE A 78 -14.21 5.43 4.07
CA ILE A 78 -14.60 5.05 2.71
C ILE A 78 -13.34 4.75 1.88
N ASP A 79 -12.32 5.62 1.92
CA ASP A 79 -11.05 5.41 1.23
C ASP A 79 -10.40 4.08 1.63
N PHE A 80 -10.44 3.76 2.92
CA PHE A 80 -9.92 2.49 3.44
C PHE A 80 -10.71 1.27 2.90
N LEU A 81 -12.04 1.33 2.87
CA LEU A 81 -12.86 0.24 2.33
C LEU A 81 -12.63 0.05 0.82
N VAL A 82 -12.51 1.14 0.07
CA VAL A 82 -12.18 1.09 -1.37
C VAL A 82 -10.79 0.49 -1.58
N LEU A 83 -9.80 0.89 -0.77
CA LEU A 83 -8.44 0.33 -0.80
C LEU A 83 -8.46 -1.19 -0.60
N LEU A 84 -9.18 -1.67 0.43
CA LEU A 84 -9.34 -3.11 0.68
C LEU A 84 -10.00 -3.83 -0.50
N ALA A 85 -11.07 -3.25 -1.06
CA ALA A 85 -11.78 -3.81 -2.21
C ALA A 85 -10.90 -3.87 -3.46
N LEU A 86 -10.11 -2.83 -3.72
CA LEU A 86 -9.21 -2.78 -4.87
C LEU A 86 -8.10 -3.82 -4.76
N ILE A 87 -7.45 -3.91 -3.59
CA ILE A 87 -6.42 -4.93 -3.33
C ILE A 87 -7.03 -6.32 -3.55
N TYR A 88 -8.20 -6.59 -2.98
CA TYR A 88 -8.90 -7.86 -3.18
C TYR A 88 -9.17 -8.13 -4.68
N PHE A 89 -9.67 -7.14 -5.42
CA PHE A 89 -10.01 -7.32 -6.82
C PHE A 89 -8.77 -7.56 -7.69
N VAL A 90 -7.67 -6.86 -7.43
CA VAL A 90 -6.38 -7.06 -8.12
C VAL A 90 -5.82 -8.45 -7.82
N PHE A 91 -5.81 -8.87 -6.55
CA PHE A 91 -5.36 -10.22 -6.16
C PHE A 91 -6.21 -11.31 -6.84
N ARG A 92 -7.53 -11.12 -6.89
CA ARG A 92 -8.47 -12.04 -7.54
C ARG A 92 -8.36 -12.05 -9.06
N LEU A 93 -8.15 -10.89 -9.68
CA LEU A 93 -8.01 -10.73 -11.14
C LEU A 93 -6.72 -11.37 -11.64
N LEU A 94 -5.61 -11.12 -10.93
CA LEU A 94 -4.31 -11.69 -11.26
C LEU A 94 -4.21 -13.19 -10.96
N ARG A 95 -5.25 -13.77 -10.36
CA ARG A 95 -5.32 -15.18 -9.97
C ARG A 95 -4.07 -15.66 -9.20
N LEU A 96 -3.52 -14.79 -8.35
CA LEU A 96 -2.35 -15.13 -7.53
C LEU A 96 -2.69 -16.24 -6.52
N ASP A 97 -3.98 -16.47 -6.24
CA ASP A 97 -4.52 -17.63 -5.52
C ASP A 97 -4.14 -18.97 -6.17
N LYS A 98 -3.84 -18.99 -7.47
CA LYS A 98 -3.46 -20.20 -8.22
C LYS A 98 -1.96 -20.39 -8.41
N LEU A 99 -1.15 -19.41 -7.98
CA LEU A 99 0.31 -19.49 -8.08
C LEU A 99 0.95 -20.20 -6.89
N ASP A 100 0.20 -20.39 -5.80
CA ASP A 100 0.49 -21.44 -4.83
C ASP A 100 0.10 -22.79 -5.45
N LYS A 101 0.94 -23.27 -6.37
CA LYS A 101 0.98 -24.71 -6.60
C LYS A 101 1.46 -25.33 -5.28
N PRO A 102 0.71 -26.25 -4.65
CA PRO A 102 1.28 -27.04 -3.57
C PRO A 102 2.57 -27.62 -4.11
N LYS A 103 3.67 -27.43 -3.36
CA LYS A 103 4.91 -28.17 -3.63
C LYS A 103 4.49 -29.64 -3.61
N GLU A 104 4.47 -30.26 -4.79
CA GLU A 104 4.41 -31.71 -4.90
C GLU A 104 5.64 -32.22 -4.13
N GLU A 105 5.37 -32.88 -3.00
CA GLU A 105 6.37 -33.71 -2.29
C GLU A 105 6.80 -34.88 -3.16
#